data_AF-A0A5E6MAC7-F1
#
_entry.id   AF-A0A5E6MAC7-F1
#
_cell.length_a   1.000
_cell.length_b   1.000
_cell.length_c   1.000
_cell.angle_alpha   90.00
_cell.angle_beta   90.00
_cell.angle_gamma   90.00
#
_symmetry.space_group_name_H-M   'P 1'
#
loop_
_entity.id
_entity.type
_entity.pdbx_description
1 polymer ?
#
loop_
_entity_poly.entity_id
_entity_poly.type
_entity_poly.pdbx_seq_one_letter_code
_entity_poly.pdbx_strand_id
1 'polypeptide(L)'
;MARRQGGGTLFDGLWQYLVEVPEGPAYPPLSIAKVEREEAIEAPDPAAIAAFCMQPMKRIVEPEWIDRLDPESPEAQRSRRELRRMNALMRNFDWFRTRLAEDTSGSWQGLEIGAGDGALGAHLFADQKTRRRIEFAGIDRIGRPASWPTSWQWVQEDILQFQRWKEFPLLIANMVLHHFSEDELVRLGVQIRESCRFLFALETARSPLHLAQARVLRTLGALGPVGYHDASTSIRAGFVGEELPQFLGLRSSEWRWRIRSTFFGAYQFVAERR
;
A
#
# COMPACT_ATOMS: atom_id res chain seq x y z
N MET A 1 -46.71 -8.79 13.46
CA MET A 1 -46.20 -7.43 13.68
C MET A 1 -44.77 -7.53 14.17
N ALA A 2 -43.79 -7.45 13.27
CA ALA A 2 -42.37 -7.45 13.60
C ALA A 2 -41.78 -6.10 13.19
N ARG A 3 -41.31 -5.32 14.16
CA ARG A 3 -40.42 -4.17 13.91
C ARG A 3 -39.00 -4.60 14.27
N ARG A 4 -38.15 -4.75 13.25
CA ARG A 4 -36.69 -4.68 13.41
C ARG A 4 -36.31 -3.20 13.42
N GLN A 5 -35.63 -2.76 14.48
CA GLN A 5 -34.80 -1.56 14.49
C GLN A 5 -33.35 -2.00 14.66
N GLY A 6 -32.44 -1.32 13.95
CA GLY A 6 -31.00 -1.58 13.99
C GLY A 6 -30.33 -1.27 12.67
N GLY A 7 -30.56 -0.07 12.13
CA GLY A 7 -29.80 0.46 11.00
C GLY A 7 -28.51 1.08 11.51
N GLY A 8 -27.47 0.26 11.68
CA GLY A 8 -26.09 0.76 11.71
C GLY A 8 -25.64 0.96 10.27
N THR A 9 -25.17 2.15 9.93
CA THR A 9 -24.64 2.39 8.58
C THR A 9 -23.28 1.71 8.42
N LEU A 10 -22.87 1.41 7.18
CA LEU A 10 -21.53 0.88 6.88
C LEU A 10 -20.41 1.76 7.47
N PHE A 11 -20.69 3.06 7.67
CA PHE A 11 -19.83 4.05 8.31
C PHE A 11 -19.62 3.81 9.80
N ASP A 12 -20.66 3.39 10.54
CA ASP A 12 -20.59 3.17 11.99
C ASP A 12 -19.72 1.94 12.33
N GLY A 13 -19.79 0.89 11.51
CA GLY A 13 -18.95 -0.30 11.66
C GLY A 13 -17.48 -0.06 11.28
N LEU A 14 -17.23 0.76 10.26
CA LEU A 14 -15.88 1.22 9.89
C LEU A 14 -15.28 2.14 10.95
N TRP A 15 -16.10 2.97 11.59
CA TRP A 15 -15.69 3.87 12.66
C TRP A 15 -15.26 3.12 13.92
N GLN A 16 -16.03 2.13 14.38
CA GLN A 16 -15.65 1.30 15.53
C GLN A 16 -14.34 0.53 15.28
N TYR A 17 -14.10 0.06 14.05
CA TYR A 17 -12.85 -0.63 13.67
C TYR A 17 -11.61 0.30 13.68
N LEU A 18 -11.80 1.61 13.49
CA LEU A 18 -10.71 2.59 13.39
C LEU A 18 -10.37 3.27 14.73
N VAL A 19 -11.27 3.26 15.72
CA VAL A 19 -11.24 4.20 16.87
C VAL A 19 -10.98 3.57 18.24
N GLU A 20 -11.06 2.25 18.43
CA GLU A 20 -10.80 1.66 19.76
C GLU A 20 -9.33 1.83 20.20
N VAL A 21 -9.12 2.77 21.13
CA VAL A 21 -7.89 3.09 21.85
C VAL A 21 -8.22 3.05 23.35
N PRO A 22 -7.46 2.34 24.21
CA PRO A 22 -7.58 2.54 25.66
C PRO A 22 -7.02 3.92 26.02
N GLU A 23 -7.77 4.67 26.84
CA GLU A 23 -7.48 6.06 27.21
C GLU A 23 -6.05 6.26 27.74
N GLY A 24 -5.30 7.14 27.07
CA GLY A 24 -4.06 7.76 27.56
C GLY A 24 -4.28 9.24 27.87
N PRO A 25 -3.39 9.90 28.62
CA PRO A 25 -3.74 11.12 29.37
C PRO A 25 -4.10 12.29 28.44
N ALA A 26 -5.12 13.03 28.86
CA ALA A 26 -5.65 14.19 28.16
C ALA A 26 -4.61 15.31 28.04
N TYR A 27 -4.39 15.79 26.82
CA TYR A 27 -3.65 17.02 26.57
C TYR A 27 -4.51 18.26 26.90
N PRO A 28 -3.93 19.36 27.39
CA PRO A 28 -4.68 20.56 27.72
C PRO A 28 -5.23 21.24 26.46
N PRO A 29 -6.37 21.95 26.56
CA PRO A 29 -6.99 22.62 25.42
C PRO A 29 -6.13 23.79 24.94
N LEU A 30 -5.89 23.86 23.62
CA LEU A 30 -5.32 25.01 22.96
C LEU A 30 -6.30 26.19 23.02
N SER A 31 -5.88 27.30 23.65
CA SER A 31 -6.58 28.59 23.61
C SER A 31 -6.56 29.13 22.18
N ILE A 32 -7.69 29.01 21.47
CA ILE A 32 -7.89 29.63 20.16
C ILE A 32 -8.23 31.11 20.38
N ALA A 33 -7.33 32.00 19.99
CA ALA A 33 -7.64 33.42 19.87
C ALA A 33 -8.73 33.62 18.82
N LYS A 34 -9.77 34.38 19.18
CA LYS A 34 -10.94 34.70 18.35
C LYS A 34 -10.49 35.53 17.15
N VAL A 35 -10.39 34.92 15.96
CA VAL A 35 -10.20 35.65 14.70
C VAL A 35 -11.58 35.95 14.14
N GLU A 36 -12.07 37.17 14.38
CA GLU A 36 -13.27 37.70 13.76
C GLU A 36 -12.92 38.26 12.38
N ARG A 37 -13.03 37.42 11.34
CA ARG A 37 -13.28 37.83 9.96
C ARG A 37 -14.15 36.77 9.27
N GLU A 38 -15.46 36.98 9.29
CA GLU A 38 -16.38 36.33 8.35
C GLU A 38 -16.27 37.04 7.00
N GLU A 39 -15.28 36.64 6.20
CA GLU A 39 -15.42 36.74 4.75
C GLU A 39 -16.05 35.43 4.29
N ALA A 40 -17.22 35.52 3.65
CA ALA A 40 -17.88 34.37 3.07
C ALA A 40 -16.95 33.76 2.01
N ILE A 41 -16.27 32.67 2.38
CA ILE A 41 -15.51 31.85 1.44
C ILE A 41 -16.55 31.19 0.55
N GLU A 42 -16.74 31.76 -0.65
CA GLU A 42 -17.57 31.17 -1.69
C GLU A 42 -17.08 29.75 -1.94
N ALA A 43 -17.99 28.77 -1.84
CA ALA A 43 -17.63 27.37 -2.04
C ALA A 43 -17.00 27.24 -3.44
N PRO A 44 -15.79 26.67 -3.57
CA PRO A 44 -15.11 26.62 -4.85
C PRO A 44 -15.96 25.88 -5.88
N ASP A 45 -15.99 26.41 -7.11
CA ASP A 45 -16.74 25.84 -8.22
C ASP A 45 -16.43 24.34 -8.37
N PRO A 46 -17.44 23.45 -8.31
CA PRO A 46 -17.26 22.01 -8.50
C PRO A 46 -16.50 21.65 -9.78
N ALA A 47 -16.65 22.44 -10.86
CA ALA A 47 -15.90 22.24 -12.10
C ALA A 47 -14.43 22.65 -11.96
N ALA A 48 -14.12 23.70 -11.19
CA ALA A 48 -12.75 24.09 -10.87
C ALA A 48 -12.06 23.10 -9.92
N ILE A 49 -12.78 22.55 -8.94
CA ILE A 49 -12.30 21.45 -8.09
C ILE A 49 -12.02 20.21 -8.94
N ALA A 50 -12.94 19.85 -9.84
CA ALA A 50 -12.74 18.74 -10.78
C ALA A 50 -11.52 19.00 -11.68
N ALA A 51 -11.37 20.19 -12.27
CA ALA A 51 -10.25 20.55 -13.12
C ALA A 51 -8.91 20.57 -12.37
N PHE A 52 -8.88 21.04 -11.12
CA PHE A 52 -7.70 20.96 -10.25
C PHE A 52 -7.34 19.51 -9.91
N CYS A 53 -8.34 18.67 -9.61
CA CYS A 53 -8.15 17.23 -9.45
C CYS A 53 -7.66 16.53 -10.74
N MET A 54 -7.87 17.14 -11.90
CA MET A 54 -7.44 16.64 -13.21
C MET A 54 -6.06 17.14 -13.67
N GLN A 55 -5.41 18.05 -12.92
CA GLN A 55 -4.02 18.44 -13.22
C GLN A 55 -3.07 17.27 -12.91
N PRO A 56 -2.12 16.94 -13.81
CA PRO A 56 -1.22 15.82 -13.61
C PRO A 56 -0.28 16.09 -12.43
N MET A 57 -0.53 15.42 -11.30
CA MET A 57 0.36 15.47 -10.16
C MET A 57 1.67 14.76 -10.51
N LYS A 58 2.80 15.48 -10.43
CA LYS A 58 4.13 14.91 -10.68
C LYS A 58 4.45 13.84 -9.62
N ARG A 59 5.07 12.73 -10.04
CA ARG A 59 5.64 11.74 -9.13
C ARG A 59 6.80 12.36 -8.36
N ILE A 60 6.79 12.23 -7.04
CA ILE A 60 7.87 12.68 -6.17
C ILE A 60 8.23 11.52 -5.25
N VAL A 61 9.47 11.06 -5.33
CA VAL A 61 10.02 10.02 -4.46
C VAL A 61 10.85 10.69 -3.38
N GLU A 62 10.40 10.57 -2.14
CA GLU A 62 11.05 11.12 -0.96
C GLU A 62 11.18 10.02 0.10
N PRO A 63 12.22 10.06 0.96
CA PRO A 63 12.32 9.12 2.07
C PRO A 63 11.13 9.27 3.03
N GLU A 64 10.60 8.14 3.50
CA GLU A 64 9.60 8.14 4.56
C GLU A 64 10.25 8.51 5.90
N TRP A 65 9.48 9.12 6.80
CA TRP A 65 9.96 9.45 8.13
C TRP A 65 10.21 8.21 8.96
N ILE A 66 9.37 7.17 8.80
CA ILE A 66 9.52 5.92 9.55
C ILE A 66 10.89 5.26 9.36
N ASP A 67 11.52 5.42 8.19
CA ASP A 67 12.85 4.87 7.88
C ASP A 67 13.97 5.48 8.74
N ARG A 68 13.73 6.65 9.32
CA ARG A 68 14.69 7.39 10.15
C ARG A 68 14.44 7.23 11.64
N LEU A 69 13.35 6.57 12.02
CA LEU A 69 12.98 6.37 13.42
C LEU A 69 13.62 5.09 13.97
N ASP A 70 13.86 5.08 15.28
CA ASP A 70 14.12 3.84 16.00
C ASP A 70 12.91 2.91 15.82
N PRO A 71 13.10 1.67 15.31
CA PRO A 71 12.02 0.71 15.16
C PRO A 71 11.19 0.47 16.42
N GLU A 72 11.79 0.62 17.61
CA GLU A 72 11.13 0.40 18.90
C GLU A 72 10.49 1.67 19.47
N SER A 73 10.63 2.82 18.79
CA SER A 73 9.98 4.06 19.21
C SER A 73 8.45 3.95 19.16
N PRO A 74 7.72 4.58 20.11
CA PRO A 74 6.26 4.61 20.11
C PRO A 74 5.66 5.12 18.79
N GLU A 75 6.30 6.09 18.15
CA GLU A 75 5.90 6.68 16.87
C GLU A 75 6.03 5.70 15.72
N ALA A 76 7.15 4.97 15.62
CA ALA A 76 7.35 3.96 14.57
C ALA A 76 6.36 2.80 14.74
N GLN A 77 6.19 2.30 15.96
CA GLN A 77 5.23 1.23 16.24
C GLN A 77 3.79 1.66 15.93
N ARG A 78 3.43 2.91 16.25
CA ARG A 78 2.13 3.48 15.90
C ARG A 78 1.95 3.54 14.38
N SER A 79 2.92 4.09 13.65
CA SER A 79 2.86 4.21 12.19
C SER A 79 2.68 2.83 11.53
N ARG A 80 3.39 1.79 11.98
CA ARG A 80 3.20 0.41 11.50
C ARG A 80 1.80 -0.14 11.78
N ARG A 81 1.20 0.15 12.94
CA ARG A 81 -0.19 -0.23 13.22
C ARG A 81 -1.18 0.47 12.29
N GLU A 82 -0.95 1.76 12.03
CA GLU A 82 -1.75 2.56 11.09
C GLU A 82 -1.64 2.02 9.66
N LEU A 83 -0.43 1.67 9.20
CA LEU A 83 -0.21 1.05 7.90
C LEU A 83 -0.92 -0.31 7.78
N ARG A 84 -0.90 -1.14 8.83
CA ARG A 84 -1.66 -2.41 8.83
C ARG A 84 -3.17 -2.18 8.72
N ARG A 85 -3.71 -1.17 9.42
CA ARG A 85 -5.12 -0.77 9.30
C ARG A 85 -5.43 -0.25 7.89
N MET A 86 -4.52 0.50 7.29
CA MET A 86 -4.66 1.00 5.92
C MET A 86 -4.70 -0.16 4.90
N ASN A 87 -3.77 -1.12 5.02
CA ASN A 87 -3.77 -2.33 4.21
C ASN A 87 -5.10 -3.10 4.34
N ALA A 88 -5.66 -3.18 5.55
CA ALA A 88 -6.97 -3.79 5.78
C ALA A 88 -8.12 -2.99 5.14
N LEU A 89 -8.14 -1.67 5.31
CA LEU A 89 -9.14 -0.76 4.72
C LEU A 89 -9.15 -0.85 3.19
N MET A 90 -7.97 -0.87 2.59
CA MET A 90 -7.80 -1.00 1.14
C MET A 90 -7.97 -2.44 0.64
N ARG A 91 -8.11 -3.41 1.56
CA ARG A 91 -8.20 -4.86 1.31
C ARG A 91 -7.02 -5.41 0.52
N ASN A 92 -5.83 -4.90 0.79
CA ASN A 92 -4.63 -5.20 0.01
C ASN A 92 -4.28 -6.70 0.06
N PHE A 93 -4.24 -7.29 1.26
CA PHE A 93 -3.86 -8.69 1.41
C PHE A 93 -4.89 -9.65 0.79
N ASP A 94 -6.16 -9.30 0.96
CA ASP A 94 -7.30 -9.99 0.36
C ASP A 94 -7.22 -9.97 -1.17
N TRP A 95 -6.78 -8.84 -1.75
CA TRP A 95 -6.57 -8.70 -3.18
C TRP A 95 -5.50 -9.67 -3.68
N PHE A 96 -4.34 -9.77 -3.03
CA PHE A 96 -3.29 -10.73 -3.40
C PHE A 96 -3.80 -12.17 -3.34
N ARG A 97 -4.47 -12.55 -2.24
CA ARG A 97 -5.07 -13.88 -2.08
C ARG A 97 -6.03 -14.20 -3.24
N THR A 98 -6.88 -13.25 -3.62
CA THR A 98 -7.80 -13.41 -4.75
C THR A 98 -7.06 -13.53 -6.09
N ARG A 99 -6.09 -12.66 -6.38
CA ARG A 99 -5.31 -12.69 -7.64
C ARG A 99 -4.52 -13.98 -7.79
N LEU A 100 -3.90 -14.47 -6.71
CA LEU A 100 -3.25 -15.77 -6.71
C LEU A 100 -4.22 -16.91 -7.05
N ALA A 101 -5.43 -16.88 -6.51
CA ALA A 101 -6.42 -17.92 -6.79
C ALA A 101 -7.01 -17.86 -8.20
N GLU A 102 -7.22 -16.66 -8.75
CA GLU A 102 -7.91 -16.44 -10.03
C GLU A 102 -6.97 -16.40 -11.24
N ASP A 103 -5.78 -15.81 -11.08
CA ASP A 103 -4.87 -15.54 -12.20
C ASP A 103 -3.74 -16.56 -12.32
N THR A 104 -3.59 -17.48 -11.35
CA THR A 104 -2.58 -18.54 -11.40
C THR A 104 -3.19 -19.94 -11.34
N SER A 105 -2.62 -20.85 -12.13
CA SER A 105 -2.88 -22.28 -12.05
C SER A 105 -1.64 -23.02 -11.57
N GLY A 106 -1.82 -24.07 -10.76
CA GLY A 106 -0.69 -24.88 -10.27
C GLY A 106 -0.01 -24.32 -9.02
N SER A 107 1.23 -24.76 -8.79
CA SER A 107 2.08 -24.34 -7.69
C SER A 107 3.23 -23.47 -8.19
N TRP A 108 3.57 -22.41 -7.47
CA TRP A 108 4.56 -21.40 -7.88
C TRP A 108 5.60 -21.18 -6.79
N GLN A 109 6.85 -20.99 -7.22
CA GLN A 109 7.89 -20.37 -6.38
C GLN A 109 7.72 -18.85 -6.48
N GLY A 110 7.47 -18.19 -5.36
CA GLY A 110 7.18 -16.76 -5.32
C GLY A 110 8.12 -15.96 -4.42
N LEU A 111 8.25 -14.68 -4.73
CA LEU A 111 9.04 -13.71 -3.96
C LEU A 111 8.18 -12.50 -3.58
N GLU A 112 8.10 -12.19 -2.28
CA GLU A 112 7.58 -10.94 -1.76
C GLU A 112 8.70 -9.90 -1.69
N ILE A 113 8.65 -8.91 -2.57
CA ILE A 113 9.58 -7.78 -2.58
C ILE A 113 9.19 -6.81 -1.47
N GLY A 114 10.15 -6.44 -0.62
CA GLY A 114 9.91 -5.53 0.50
C GLY A 114 8.92 -6.12 1.49
N ALA A 115 9.19 -7.36 1.93
CA ALA A 115 8.27 -8.11 2.78
C ALA A 115 8.07 -7.49 4.18
N GLY A 116 8.92 -6.54 4.58
CA GLY A 116 8.76 -5.73 5.78
C GLY A 116 8.51 -6.56 7.03
N ASP A 117 7.41 -6.26 7.73
CA ASP A 117 7.01 -6.96 8.95
C ASP A 117 6.39 -8.36 8.72
N GLY A 118 6.36 -8.84 7.46
CA GLY A 118 5.90 -10.15 7.07
C GLY A 118 4.39 -10.34 7.13
N ALA A 119 3.60 -9.28 7.33
CA ALA A 119 2.16 -9.38 7.53
C ALA A 119 1.41 -9.97 6.32
N LEU A 120 1.81 -9.64 5.09
CA LEU A 120 1.21 -10.20 3.88
C LEU A 120 1.55 -11.69 3.74
N GLY A 121 2.82 -12.06 3.83
CA GLY A 121 3.22 -13.46 3.83
C GLY A 121 2.50 -14.30 4.89
N ALA A 122 2.39 -13.79 6.13
CA ALA A 122 1.63 -14.46 7.20
C ALA A 122 0.13 -14.62 6.85
N HIS A 123 -0.48 -13.60 6.26
CA HIS A 123 -1.87 -13.66 5.79
C HIS A 123 -2.07 -14.71 4.70
N LEU A 124 -1.19 -14.74 3.70
CA LEU A 124 -1.25 -15.71 2.59
C LEU A 124 -1.00 -17.15 3.08
N PHE A 125 -0.11 -17.34 4.05
CA PHE A 125 0.18 -18.64 4.64
C PHE A 125 -0.98 -19.19 5.47
N ALA A 126 -1.71 -18.32 6.18
CA ALA A 126 -2.88 -18.71 6.96
C ALA A 126 -4.00 -19.27 6.08
N ASP A 127 -4.11 -18.83 4.82
CA ASP A 127 -5.05 -19.38 3.84
C ASP A 127 -4.55 -20.71 3.26
N GLN A 128 -5.27 -21.80 3.55
CA GLN A 128 -4.88 -23.15 3.12
C GLN A 128 -4.76 -23.29 1.59
N LYS A 129 -5.60 -22.58 0.82
CA LYS A 129 -5.57 -22.66 -0.65
C LYS A 129 -4.29 -22.02 -1.18
N THR A 130 -3.97 -20.83 -0.69
CA THR A 130 -2.76 -20.09 -1.07
C THR A 130 -1.51 -20.84 -0.63
N ARG A 131 -1.43 -21.28 0.63
CA ARG A 131 -0.29 -22.05 1.15
C ARG A 131 0.02 -23.35 0.39
N ARG A 132 -0.98 -23.96 -0.26
CA ARG A 132 -0.77 -25.15 -1.11
C ARG A 132 -0.32 -24.82 -2.55
N ARG A 133 -0.49 -23.57 -2.96
CA ARG A 133 -0.22 -23.07 -4.32
C ARG A 133 1.07 -22.27 -4.42
N ILE A 134 1.60 -21.78 -3.31
CA ILE A 134 2.84 -21.02 -3.34
C ILE A 134 3.82 -21.55 -2.29
N GLU A 135 5.06 -21.72 -2.73
CA GLU A 135 6.23 -21.73 -1.88
C GLU A 135 6.87 -20.36 -2.00
N PHE A 136 7.09 -19.68 -0.88
CA PHE A 136 7.32 -18.24 -0.89
C PHE A 136 8.63 -17.88 -0.21
N ALA A 137 9.29 -16.85 -0.72
CA ALA A 137 10.41 -16.19 -0.07
C ALA A 137 10.05 -14.73 0.20
N GLY A 138 10.37 -14.23 1.39
CA GLY A 138 10.34 -12.80 1.68
C GLY A 138 11.72 -12.22 1.49
N ILE A 139 11.85 -11.07 0.83
CA ILE A 139 13.10 -10.32 0.75
C ILE A 139 12.90 -8.91 1.27
N ASP A 140 13.79 -8.52 2.18
CA ASP A 140 13.86 -7.17 2.74
C ASP A 140 15.27 -6.87 3.25
N ARG A 141 15.58 -5.60 3.51
CA ARG A 141 16.84 -5.21 4.17
C ARG A 141 16.84 -5.57 5.65
N ILE A 142 15.67 -5.74 6.26
CA ILE A 142 15.53 -6.12 7.66
C ILE A 142 15.58 -7.65 7.86
N GLY A 143 15.92 -8.05 9.09
CA GLY A 143 15.93 -9.46 9.48
C GLY A 143 14.53 -10.07 9.47
N ARG A 144 14.49 -11.40 9.43
CA ARG A 144 13.26 -12.19 9.36
C ARG A 144 12.31 -11.84 10.53
N PRO A 145 11.08 -11.36 10.26
CA PRO A 145 10.13 -11.04 11.31
C PRO A 145 9.54 -12.32 11.92
N ALA A 146 9.14 -12.24 13.20
CA ALA A 146 8.59 -13.39 13.94
C ALA A 146 7.28 -13.93 13.34
N SER A 147 6.53 -13.09 12.63
CA SER A 147 5.31 -13.43 11.90
C SER A 147 5.57 -14.29 10.65
N TRP A 148 6.80 -14.28 10.11
CA TRP A 148 7.09 -14.97 8.85
C TRP A 148 7.02 -16.50 9.03
N PRO A 149 6.31 -17.24 8.15
CA PRO A 149 6.15 -18.69 8.27
C PRO A 149 7.46 -19.46 8.21
N THR A 150 7.76 -20.32 9.20
CA THR A 150 9.06 -21.03 9.35
C THR A 150 9.43 -21.94 8.18
N SER A 151 8.43 -22.43 7.43
CA SER A 151 8.64 -23.23 6.21
C SER A 151 9.07 -22.39 5.02
N TRP A 152 8.74 -21.10 4.99
CA TRP A 152 9.06 -20.19 3.90
C TRP A 152 10.41 -19.51 4.11
N GLN A 153 11.09 -19.24 2.99
CA GLN A 153 12.42 -18.65 2.98
C GLN A 153 12.36 -17.16 3.36
N TRP A 154 13.45 -16.67 3.93
CA TRP A 154 13.67 -15.24 4.14
C TRP A 154 15.06 -14.88 3.63
N VAL A 155 15.16 -13.79 2.88
CA VAL A 155 16.41 -13.25 2.35
C VAL A 155 16.58 -11.84 2.90
N GLN A 156 17.61 -11.63 3.71
CA GLN A 156 17.96 -10.29 4.18
C GLN A 156 18.95 -9.66 3.20
N GLU A 157 18.45 -8.93 2.22
CA GLU A 157 19.26 -8.35 1.14
C GLU A 157 18.56 -7.13 0.53
N ASP A 158 19.33 -6.24 -0.10
CA ASP A 158 18.78 -5.21 -0.97
C ASP A 158 18.26 -5.84 -2.28
N ILE A 159 16.98 -5.63 -2.59
CA ILE A 159 16.36 -6.15 -3.82
C ILE A 159 17.09 -5.69 -5.09
N LEU A 160 17.73 -4.50 -5.08
CA LEU A 160 18.50 -4.01 -6.22
C LEU A 160 19.81 -4.79 -6.45
N GLN A 161 20.28 -5.54 -5.45
CA GLN A 161 21.48 -6.36 -5.52
C GLN A 161 21.16 -7.85 -5.72
N PHE A 162 19.93 -8.25 -5.46
CA PHE A 162 19.46 -9.63 -5.57
C PHE A 162 19.76 -10.24 -6.94
N GLN A 163 20.34 -11.44 -6.96
CA GLN A 163 20.75 -12.13 -8.21
C GLN A 163 19.91 -13.37 -8.53
N ARG A 164 19.10 -13.86 -7.58
CA ARG A 164 18.38 -15.13 -7.69
C ARG A 164 17.00 -15.00 -8.34
N TRP A 165 16.77 -13.96 -9.14
CA TRP A 165 15.47 -13.67 -9.78
C TRP A 165 14.87 -14.86 -10.54
N LYS A 166 15.72 -15.66 -11.21
CA LYS A 166 15.29 -16.83 -12.02
C LYS A 166 14.63 -17.94 -11.20
N GLU A 167 14.83 -17.95 -9.88
CA GLU A 167 14.18 -18.92 -8.98
C GLU A 167 12.71 -18.57 -8.69
N PHE A 168 12.30 -17.32 -8.95
CA PHE A 168 11.02 -16.78 -8.53
C PHE A 168 10.18 -16.28 -9.72
N PRO A 169 9.48 -17.19 -10.44
CA PRO A 169 8.59 -16.82 -11.54
C PRO A 169 7.36 -16.01 -11.09
N LEU A 170 6.99 -16.03 -9.81
CA LEU A 170 5.92 -15.22 -9.25
C LEU A 170 6.50 -14.12 -8.35
N LEU A 171 6.20 -12.86 -8.65
CA LEU A 171 6.61 -11.71 -7.86
C LEU A 171 5.40 -11.01 -7.28
N ILE A 172 5.50 -10.66 -6.00
CA ILE A 172 4.50 -9.90 -5.25
C ILE A 172 5.19 -8.68 -4.65
N ALA A 173 4.55 -7.52 -4.79
CA ALA A 173 5.03 -6.27 -4.22
C ALA A 173 3.85 -5.50 -3.62
N ASN A 174 3.86 -5.26 -2.32
CA ASN A 174 2.81 -4.51 -1.64
C ASN A 174 3.39 -3.25 -1.03
N MET A 175 3.00 -2.10 -1.56
CA MET A 175 3.34 -0.78 -1.05
C MET A 175 4.86 -0.61 -0.90
N VAL A 176 5.62 -1.00 -1.93
CA VAL A 176 7.09 -0.95 -1.92
C VAL A 176 7.65 -0.32 -3.20
N LEU A 177 7.02 -0.52 -4.35
CA LEU A 177 7.59 -0.09 -5.63
C LEU A 177 7.61 1.44 -5.77
N HIS A 178 6.78 2.15 -5.01
CA HIS A 178 6.79 3.61 -4.97
C HIS A 178 8.06 4.20 -4.33
N HIS A 179 8.83 3.43 -3.55
CA HIS A 179 10.10 3.89 -2.98
C HIS A 179 11.23 4.00 -4.02
N PHE A 180 11.10 3.33 -5.17
CA PHE A 180 12.14 3.34 -6.20
C PHE A 180 12.01 4.55 -7.13
N SER A 181 13.16 5.13 -7.47
CA SER A 181 13.28 6.07 -8.58
C SER A 181 12.96 5.39 -9.93
N GLU A 182 12.74 6.20 -10.96
CA GLU A 182 12.50 5.67 -12.32
C GLU A 182 13.66 4.80 -12.81
N ASP A 183 14.91 5.23 -12.60
CA ASP A 183 16.09 4.45 -12.98
C ASP A 183 16.20 3.12 -12.22
N GLU A 184 15.79 3.09 -10.96
CA GLU A 184 15.73 1.85 -10.16
C GLU A 184 14.64 0.91 -10.67
N LEU A 185 13.46 1.43 -10.99
CA LEU A 185 12.39 0.64 -11.61
C LEU A 185 12.81 0.09 -12.98
N VAL A 186 13.57 0.85 -13.78
CA VAL A 186 14.14 0.36 -15.04
C VAL A 186 15.09 -0.81 -14.80
N ARG A 187 15.96 -0.72 -13.79
CA ARG A 187 16.89 -1.81 -13.40
C ARG A 187 16.15 -3.04 -12.91
N LEU A 188 15.15 -2.88 -12.04
CA LEU A 188 14.27 -3.98 -11.61
C LEU A 188 13.55 -4.60 -12.80
N GLY A 189 13.04 -3.77 -13.72
CA GLY A 189 12.37 -4.18 -14.93
C GLY A 189 13.20 -5.11 -15.82
N VAL A 190 14.53 -4.91 -15.91
CA VAL A 190 15.43 -5.84 -16.63
C VAL A 190 15.32 -7.25 -16.04
N GLN A 191 15.45 -7.38 -14.72
CA GLN A 191 15.40 -8.67 -14.04
C GLN A 191 14.01 -9.33 -14.14
N ILE A 192 12.95 -8.54 -13.99
CA ILE A 192 11.56 -8.99 -14.08
C ILE A 192 11.27 -9.53 -15.48
N ARG A 193 11.66 -8.82 -16.55
CA ARG A 193 11.39 -9.27 -17.92
C ARG A 193 12.03 -10.62 -18.24
N GLU A 194 13.23 -10.85 -17.73
CA GLU A 194 13.97 -12.09 -17.96
C GLU A 194 13.42 -13.28 -17.15
N SER A 195 13.07 -13.05 -15.89
CA SER A 195 12.87 -14.13 -14.92
C SER A 195 11.41 -14.38 -14.53
N CYS A 196 10.57 -13.35 -14.58
CA CYS A 196 9.23 -13.40 -14.03
C CYS A 196 8.19 -13.90 -15.06
N ARG A 197 7.24 -14.70 -14.59
CA ARG A 197 6.00 -15.05 -15.31
C ARG A 197 4.82 -14.20 -14.84
N PHE A 198 4.68 -13.99 -13.54
CA PHE A 198 3.57 -13.22 -12.93
C PHE A 198 4.10 -12.16 -11.97
N LEU A 199 3.69 -10.91 -12.18
CA LEU A 199 3.95 -9.81 -11.25
C LEU A 199 2.63 -9.24 -10.76
N PHE A 200 2.39 -9.35 -9.45
CA PHE A 200 1.29 -8.70 -8.77
C PHE A 200 1.86 -7.58 -7.91
N ALA A 201 1.49 -6.33 -8.23
CA ALA A 201 1.86 -5.19 -7.42
C ALA A 201 0.61 -4.45 -6.94
N LEU A 202 0.60 -4.05 -5.68
CA LEU A 202 -0.39 -3.16 -5.13
C LEU A 202 0.32 -1.98 -4.50
N GLU A 203 0.13 -0.81 -5.07
CA GLU A 203 0.80 0.42 -4.69
C GLU A 203 -0.21 1.51 -4.35
N THR A 204 0.25 2.70 -3.98
CA THR A 204 -0.62 3.88 -3.86
C THR A 204 -0.99 4.42 -5.24
N ALA A 205 -2.28 4.72 -5.42
CA ALA A 205 -2.75 5.51 -6.54
C ALA A 205 -2.41 6.97 -6.29
N ARG A 206 -1.69 7.59 -7.22
CA ARG A 206 -1.28 9.00 -7.09
C ARG A 206 -2.42 9.93 -7.52
N SER A 207 -3.02 10.64 -6.57
CA SER A 207 -4.14 11.56 -6.84
C SER A 207 -4.28 12.64 -5.76
N PRO A 208 -4.66 13.89 -6.11
CA PRO A 208 -5.06 14.92 -5.14
C PRO A 208 -6.18 14.46 -4.20
N LEU A 209 -7.12 13.63 -4.70
CA LEU A 209 -8.20 13.07 -3.88
C LEU A 209 -7.65 12.21 -2.74
N HIS A 210 -6.66 11.36 -3.00
CA HIS A 210 -6.09 10.49 -1.97
C HIS A 210 -5.28 11.29 -0.94
N LEU A 211 -4.64 12.39 -1.34
CA LEU A 211 -4.04 13.34 -0.39
C LEU A 211 -5.10 14.00 0.51
N ALA A 212 -6.25 14.37 -0.05
CA ALA A 212 -7.37 14.90 0.73
C ALA A 212 -7.93 13.85 1.71
N GLN A 213 -8.06 12.58 1.28
CA GLN A 213 -8.47 11.48 2.15
C GLN A 213 -7.47 11.24 3.29
N ALA A 214 -6.16 11.25 3.02
CA ALA A 214 -5.13 11.16 4.05
C ALA A 214 -5.24 12.31 5.07
N ARG A 215 -5.55 13.52 4.61
CA ARG A 215 -5.80 14.68 5.48
C ARG A 215 -7.04 14.49 6.35
N VAL A 216 -8.13 13.94 5.80
CA VAL A 216 -9.34 13.63 6.58
C VAL A 216 -9.02 12.60 7.67
N LEU A 217 -8.30 11.52 7.33
CA LEU A 217 -7.88 10.51 8.30
C LEU A 217 -6.99 11.10 9.40
N ARG A 218 -6.12 12.06 9.06
CA ARG A 218 -5.33 12.82 10.03
C ARG A 218 -6.22 13.66 10.95
N THR A 219 -7.21 14.38 10.41
CA THR A 219 -8.13 15.21 11.23
C THR A 219 -9.02 14.38 12.14
N LEU A 220 -9.37 13.15 11.72
CA LEU A 220 -10.15 12.21 12.52
C LEU A 220 -9.30 11.44 13.55
N GLY A 221 -7.99 11.70 13.62
CA GLY A 221 -7.09 11.05 14.58
C GLY A 221 -6.64 9.63 14.18
N ALA A 222 -7.12 9.11 13.04
CA ALA A 222 -6.75 7.78 12.54
C ALA A 222 -5.29 7.68 12.08
N LEU A 223 -4.67 8.81 11.72
CA LEU A 223 -3.24 8.91 11.38
C LEU A 223 -2.49 9.85 12.33
N GLY A 224 -1.34 9.37 12.84
CA GLY A 224 -0.36 10.17 13.57
C GLY A 224 0.37 11.16 12.65
N PRO A 225 1.24 12.03 13.20
CA PRO A 225 2.05 12.92 12.38
C PRO A 225 2.92 12.15 11.37
N VAL A 226 3.59 11.08 11.85
CA VAL A 226 4.44 10.20 11.04
C VAL A 226 3.61 9.46 10.01
N GLY A 227 2.54 8.75 10.42
CA GLY A 227 1.70 8.00 9.49
C GLY A 227 1.02 8.87 8.43
N TYR A 228 0.63 10.11 8.76
CA TYR A 228 0.08 11.05 7.78
C TYR A 228 1.15 11.55 6.79
N HIS A 229 2.34 11.88 7.28
CA HIS A 229 3.45 12.27 6.43
C HIS A 229 3.77 11.14 5.45
N ASP A 230 4.00 9.94 5.97
CA ASP A 230 4.42 8.79 5.15
C ASP A 230 3.32 8.41 4.17
N ALA A 231 2.05 8.35 4.58
CA ALA A 231 0.94 8.14 3.63
C ALA A 231 0.91 9.20 2.52
N SER A 232 1.19 10.47 2.84
CA SER A 232 1.24 11.54 1.85
C SER A 232 2.43 11.38 0.90
N THR A 233 3.58 10.97 1.41
CA THR A 233 4.78 10.64 0.64
C THR A 233 4.52 9.45 -0.28
N SER A 234 3.99 8.34 0.24
CA SER A 234 3.61 7.18 -0.56
C SER A 234 2.60 7.57 -1.65
N ILE A 235 1.59 8.40 -1.38
CA ILE A 235 0.63 8.86 -2.40
C ILE A 235 1.33 9.69 -3.50
N ARG A 236 2.22 10.62 -3.14
CA ARG A 236 2.98 11.42 -4.12
C ARG A 236 3.96 10.58 -4.93
N ALA A 237 4.52 9.54 -4.31
CA ALA A 237 5.40 8.59 -4.95
C ALA A 237 4.63 7.50 -5.71
N GLY A 238 3.31 7.41 -5.56
CA GLY A 238 2.47 6.39 -6.17
C GLY A 238 2.44 6.44 -7.70
N PHE A 239 1.59 5.62 -8.31
CA PHE A 239 1.50 5.47 -9.76
C PHE A 239 0.14 5.91 -10.32
N VAL A 240 0.13 6.35 -11.58
CA VAL A 240 -1.07 6.67 -12.37
C VAL A 240 -1.01 5.95 -13.71
N GLY A 241 -2.17 5.48 -14.20
CA GLY A 241 -2.27 4.93 -15.55
C GLY A 241 -1.27 3.80 -15.77
N GLU A 242 -0.51 3.84 -16.87
CA GLU A 242 0.48 2.81 -17.21
C GLU A 242 1.92 3.15 -16.79
N GLU A 243 2.12 4.07 -15.84
CA GLU A 243 3.47 4.46 -15.40
C GLU A 243 4.31 3.27 -14.92
N LEU A 244 3.75 2.39 -14.07
CA LEU A 244 4.50 1.26 -13.54
C LEU A 244 5.02 0.31 -14.63
N PRO A 245 4.19 -0.25 -15.53
CA PRO A 245 4.71 -1.10 -16.60
C PRO A 245 5.68 -0.35 -17.54
N GLN A 246 5.49 0.96 -17.76
CA GLN A 246 6.42 1.77 -18.56
C GLN A 246 7.79 1.90 -17.90
N PHE A 247 7.86 2.22 -16.61
CA PHE A 247 9.12 2.29 -15.87
C PHE A 247 9.81 0.92 -15.77
N LEU A 248 9.03 -0.15 -15.59
CA LEU A 248 9.54 -1.52 -15.64
C LEU A 248 9.94 -1.98 -17.06
N GLY A 249 9.72 -1.15 -18.09
CA GLY A 249 10.03 -1.43 -19.48
C GLY A 249 9.27 -2.62 -20.07
N LEU A 250 8.09 -2.94 -19.54
CA LEU A 250 7.27 -4.05 -20.02
C LEU A 250 6.67 -3.70 -21.38
N ARG A 251 6.76 -4.64 -22.33
CA ARG A 251 6.24 -4.46 -23.69
C ARG A 251 4.98 -5.28 -23.88
N SER A 252 3.94 -4.67 -24.46
CA SER A 252 2.65 -5.34 -24.70
C SER A 252 2.72 -6.50 -25.69
N SER A 253 3.80 -6.60 -26.48
CA SER A 253 4.11 -7.76 -27.33
C SER A 253 4.48 -9.01 -26.53
N GLU A 254 5.11 -8.82 -25.36
CA GLU A 254 5.66 -9.88 -24.51
C GLU A 254 4.83 -10.08 -23.23
N TRP A 255 4.10 -9.06 -22.80
CA TRP A 255 3.36 -9.03 -21.56
C TRP A 255 1.90 -8.65 -21.78
N ARG A 256 1.04 -9.15 -20.90
CA ARG A 256 -0.34 -8.72 -20.75
C ARG A 256 -0.48 -8.17 -19.33
N TRP A 257 -1.05 -6.99 -19.18
CA TRP A 257 -1.32 -6.43 -17.86
C TRP A 257 -2.72 -5.85 -17.73
N ARG A 258 -3.15 -5.72 -16.47
CA ARG A 258 -4.37 -5.02 -16.05
C ARG A 258 -4.02 -4.10 -14.90
N ILE A 259 -4.55 -2.88 -14.97
CA ILE A 259 -4.37 -1.86 -13.94
C ILE A 259 -5.75 -1.41 -13.46
N ARG A 260 -5.90 -1.26 -12.15
CA ARG A 260 -7.12 -0.72 -11.54
C ARG A 260 -6.76 0.18 -10.37
N SER A 261 -7.25 1.41 -10.39
CA SER A 261 -7.25 2.27 -9.20
C SER A 261 -8.56 2.09 -8.42
N THR A 262 -8.49 2.10 -7.09
CA THR A 262 -9.67 2.00 -6.21
C THR A 262 -9.95 3.32 -5.51
N PHE A 263 -11.19 3.48 -5.04
CA PHE A 263 -11.61 4.68 -4.30
C PHE A 263 -10.78 4.91 -3.02
N PHE A 264 -10.30 3.83 -2.38
CA PHE A 264 -9.45 3.90 -1.19
C PHE A 264 -7.96 4.06 -1.50
N GLY A 265 -7.59 4.38 -2.74
CA GLY A 265 -6.22 4.75 -3.08
C GLY A 265 -5.29 3.61 -3.43
N ALA A 266 -5.81 2.41 -3.72
CA ALA A 266 -4.97 1.32 -4.21
C ALA A 266 -4.78 1.41 -5.73
N TYR A 267 -3.53 1.34 -6.19
CA TYR A 267 -3.13 1.07 -7.56
C TYR A 267 -2.82 -0.42 -7.68
N GLN A 268 -3.74 -1.18 -8.28
CA GLN A 268 -3.66 -2.62 -8.42
C GLN A 268 -3.13 -2.98 -9.80
N PHE A 269 -2.01 -3.68 -9.86
CA PHE A 269 -1.33 -4.06 -11.09
C PHE A 269 -1.11 -5.56 -11.15
N VAL A 270 -1.59 -6.17 -12.24
CA VAL A 270 -1.36 -7.57 -12.54
C VAL A 270 -0.70 -7.65 -13.91
N ALA A 271 0.48 -8.25 -14.00
CA ALA A 271 1.16 -8.52 -15.24
C ALA A 271 1.50 -10.02 -15.37
N GLU A 272 1.28 -10.54 -16.57
CA GLU A 272 1.61 -11.91 -16.96
C GLU A 272 2.42 -11.88 -18.26
N ARG A 273 3.55 -12.58 -18.29
CA ARG A 273 4.33 -12.78 -19.52
C ARG A 273 3.57 -13.73 -20.44
N ARG A 274 3.51 -13.46 -21.75
CA ARG A 274 2.84 -14.33 -22.72
C ARG A 274 3.55 -15.68 -22.82
#